data_AF-D0NM65-F1
#
_entry.id   AF-D0NM65-F1
#
_cell.length_a   1.000
_cell.length_b   1.000
_cell.length_c   1.000
_cell.angle_alpha   90.00
_cell.angle_beta   90.00
_cell.angle_gamma   90.00
#
_symmetry.space_group_name_H-M   'P 1'
#
loop_
_entity.id
_entity.type
_entity.pdbx_description
1 polymer ?
#
loop_
_entity_poly.entity_id
_entity_poly.type
_entity_poly.pdbx_seq_one_letter_code
_entity_poly.pdbx_strand_id
1 'polypeptide(L)'
;MTPVDSYHNVFSALTLTFFANSGWYRVNASMSEVMHYGRSKGCSFATEKCIDPVTQAPIAADHFCTSSTDFQGCSVDATSRAVYSLNTKSQTIPTEYQYFPGNPRKGGTNTFADYCPLVVGYTAGDCSLSANLLQLGETNVNVR
;
A
#
# COMPACT_ATOMS: atom_id res chain seq x y z
N MET A 1 -6.55 -6.79 -9.70
CA MET A 1 -5.93 -6.17 -10.88
C MET A 1 -5.58 -4.73 -10.54
N THR A 2 -4.32 -4.45 -10.20
CA THR A 2 -3.82 -3.09 -10.00
C THR A 2 -3.13 -2.59 -11.28
N PRO A 3 -3.10 -1.27 -11.53
CA PRO A 3 -2.42 -0.70 -12.70
C PRO A 3 -0.88 -0.70 -12.57
N VAL A 4 -0.39 -1.03 -11.38
CA VAL A 4 1.03 -1.15 -11.05
C VAL A 4 1.31 -2.59 -10.62
N ASP A 5 2.46 -3.10 -11.01
CA ASP A 5 2.95 -4.38 -10.53
C ASP A 5 3.35 -4.26 -9.06
N SER A 6 2.65 -4.99 -8.20
CA SER A 6 3.01 -5.16 -6.78
C SER A 6 3.78 -6.46 -6.63
N TYR A 7 4.76 -6.50 -5.73
CA TYR A 7 5.48 -7.73 -5.39
C TYR A 7 4.54 -8.88 -5.01
N HIS A 8 3.37 -8.55 -4.44
CA HIS A 8 2.32 -9.50 -4.13
C HIS A 8 1.00 -9.06 -4.78
N ASN A 9 0.78 -9.54 -6.00
CA ASN A 9 -0.50 -9.43 -6.68
C ASN A 9 -1.41 -10.60 -6.26
N VAL A 10 -2.66 -10.29 -5.90
CA VAL A 10 -3.65 -11.32 -5.49
C VAL A 10 -4.85 -11.33 -6.43
N PHE A 11 -5.37 -12.52 -6.72
CA PHE A 11 -6.67 -12.71 -7.37
C PHE A 11 -7.79 -12.58 -6.35
N SER A 12 -8.06 -11.33 -5.97
CA SER A 12 -9.06 -11.03 -4.95
C SER A 12 -10.49 -11.26 -5.42
N ALA A 13 -11.42 -11.31 -4.46
CA ALA A 13 -12.85 -11.40 -4.72
C ALA A 13 -13.36 -10.27 -5.64
N LEU A 14 -12.75 -9.07 -5.59
CA LEU A 14 -13.08 -7.97 -6.50
C LEU A 14 -12.77 -8.34 -7.96
N THR A 15 -11.62 -8.95 -8.21
CA THR A 15 -11.21 -9.37 -9.57
C THR A 15 -12.09 -10.51 -10.07
N LEU A 16 -12.36 -11.51 -9.24
CA LEU A 16 -13.23 -12.63 -9.63
C LEU A 16 -14.67 -12.17 -9.89
N THR A 17 -15.20 -11.26 -9.06
CA THR A 17 -16.55 -10.72 -9.25
C THR A 17 -16.66 -9.90 -10.53
N PHE A 18 -15.62 -9.14 -10.89
CA PHE A 18 -15.56 -8.44 -12.17
C PHE A 18 -15.69 -9.42 -13.35
N PHE A 19 -14.96 -10.54 -13.33
CA PHE A 19 -15.05 -11.57 -14.38
C PHE A 19 -16.40 -12.28 -14.42
N ALA A 20 -17.05 -12.49 -13.27
CA ALA A 20 -18.40 -13.04 -13.24
C ALA A 20 -19.41 -12.07 -13.88
N ASN A 21 -19.30 -10.78 -13.54
CA ASN A 21 -20.22 -9.74 -14.01
C ASN A 21 -20.01 -9.37 -15.49
N SER A 22 -18.84 -9.64 -16.07
CA SER A 22 -18.65 -9.48 -17.52
C SER A 22 -19.46 -10.48 -18.34
N GLY A 23 -19.96 -11.55 -17.72
CA GLY A 23 -20.75 -12.60 -18.37
C GLY A 23 -19.92 -13.61 -19.18
N TRP A 24 -18.60 -13.43 -19.27
CA TRP A 24 -17.71 -14.34 -20.00
C TRP A 24 -17.27 -15.54 -19.16
N TYR A 25 -17.26 -15.40 -17.84
CA TYR A 25 -16.69 -16.40 -16.95
C TYR A 25 -17.66 -16.81 -15.85
N ARG A 26 -17.59 -18.09 -15.47
CA ARG A 26 -18.13 -18.59 -14.20
C ARG A 26 -16.97 -18.75 -13.23
N VAL A 27 -17.00 -18.02 -12.13
CA VAL A 27 -15.90 -17.99 -11.15
C VAL A 27 -16.24 -18.82 -9.92
N ASN A 28 -15.24 -19.48 -9.35
CA ASN A 28 -15.35 -20.09 -8.03
C ASN A 28 -14.88 -19.08 -6.97
N ALA A 29 -15.83 -18.44 -6.29
CA ALA A 29 -15.53 -17.41 -5.29
C ALA A 29 -14.70 -17.93 -4.11
N SER A 30 -14.77 -19.24 -3.79
CA SER A 30 -13.97 -19.84 -2.70
C SER A 30 -12.48 -19.87 -2.99
N MET A 31 -12.05 -19.65 -4.24
CA MET A 31 -10.64 -19.55 -4.61
C MET A 31 -10.09 -18.12 -4.52
N SER A 32 -10.90 -17.15 -4.07
CA SER A 32 -10.44 -15.76 -3.96
C SER A 32 -9.34 -15.64 -2.90
N GLU A 33 -8.27 -14.94 -3.27
CA GLU A 33 -7.23 -14.56 -2.32
C GLU A 33 -7.65 -13.32 -1.52
N VAL A 34 -7.10 -13.18 -0.32
CA VAL A 34 -7.39 -12.04 0.54
C VAL A 34 -6.61 -10.82 0.06
N MET A 35 -7.31 -9.75 -0.31
CA MET A 35 -6.71 -8.43 -0.48
C MET A 35 -6.65 -7.75 0.88
N HIS A 36 -5.45 -7.60 1.43
CA HIS A 36 -5.23 -6.96 2.73
C HIS A 36 -5.33 -5.44 2.65
N TYR A 37 -4.96 -4.85 1.51
CA TYR A 37 -5.06 -3.41 1.29
C TYR A 37 -6.52 -2.94 1.36
N GLY A 38 -6.79 -1.96 2.22
CA GLY A 38 -8.13 -1.41 2.45
C GLY A 38 -9.10 -2.34 3.20
N ARG A 39 -8.66 -3.55 3.60
CA ARG A 39 -9.54 -4.51 4.28
C ARG A 39 -10.00 -3.97 5.62
N SER A 40 -11.32 -3.98 5.82
CA SER A 40 -11.97 -3.53 7.07
C SER A 40 -11.65 -2.07 7.45
N LYS A 41 -11.30 -1.21 6.50
CA LYS A 41 -11.05 0.23 6.76
C LYS A 41 -12.30 1.10 6.71
N GLY A 42 -13.42 0.54 6.24
CA GLY A 42 -14.70 1.23 6.17
C GLY A 42 -14.79 2.22 5.00
N CYS A 43 -15.91 2.94 4.94
CA CYS A 43 -16.24 3.81 3.81
C CYS A 43 -15.26 4.97 3.65
N SER A 44 -14.79 5.55 4.76
CA SER A 44 -13.87 6.70 4.73
C SER A 44 -12.59 6.41 3.97
N PHE A 45 -12.13 5.16 3.96
CA PHE A 45 -10.97 4.75 3.17
C PHE A 45 -11.15 4.94 1.65
N ALA A 46 -12.38 4.85 1.16
CA ALA A 46 -12.70 4.99 -0.27
C ALA A 46 -13.29 6.36 -0.63
N THR A 47 -13.83 7.10 0.35
CA THR A 47 -14.55 8.36 0.09
C THR A 47 -13.79 9.60 0.53
N GLU A 48 -12.90 9.49 1.52
CA GLU A 48 -12.15 10.63 2.06
C GLU A 48 -10.71 10.67 1.50
N LYS A 49 -10.06 11.82 1.65
CA LYS A 49 -8.63 11.95 1.35
C LYS A 49 -7.81 11.04 2.27
N CYS A 50 -6.77 10.41 1.73
CA CYS A 50 -5.91 9.50 2.50
C CYS A 50 -5.20 10.15 3.69
N ILE A 51 -4.94 11.45 3.60
CA ILE A 51 -4.50 12.29 4.72
C ILE A 51 -5.55 13.39 4.92
N ASP A 52 -5.97 13.58 6.16
CA ASP A 52 -6.86 14.66 6.53
C ASP A 52 -6.11 16.01 6.43
N PRO A 53 -6.60 16.96 5.60
CA PRO A 53 -5.92 18.24 5.41
C PRO A 53 -5.93 19.13 6.65
N VAL A 54 -6.87 18.94 7.59
CA VAL A 54 -6.99 19.70 8.84
C VAL A 54 -6.10 19.10 9.92
N THR A 55 -6.24 17.81 10.20
CA THR A 55 -5.50 17.14 11.28
C THR A 55 -4.10 16.71 10.88
N GLN A 56 -3.82 16.65 9.58
CA GLN A 56 -2.57 16.13 9.01
C GLN A 56 -2.26 14.69 9.44
N ALA A 57 -3.31 13.93 9.80
CA ALA A 57 -3.23 12.54 10.17
C ALA A 57 -3.64 11.64 8.98
N PRO A 58 -3.01 10.45 8.82
CA PRO A 58 -3.49 9.47 7.87
C PRO A 58 -4.81 8.86 8.35
N ILE A 59 -5.77 8.66 7.44
CA ILE A 59 -7.02 7.95 7.77
C ILE A 59 -6.78 6.47 8.12
N ALA A 60 -5.66 5.93 7.65
CA ALA A 60 -5.19 4.58 7.94
C ALA A 60 -3.65 4.59 8.04
N ALA A 61 -3.12 4.60 9.27
CA ALA A 61 -1.68 4.75 9.55
C ALA A 61 -0.82 3.58 9.06
N ASP A 62 -1.42 2.41 8.80
CA ASP A 62 -0.76 1.24 8.21
C ASP A 62 -0.72 1.28 6.67
N HIS A 63 -1.47 2.19 6.04
CA HIS A 63 -1.55 2.34 4.57
C HIS A 63 -0.90 3.63 4.08
N PHE A 64 -0.99 4.69 4.88
CA PHE A 64 -0.59 6.04 4.49
C PHE A 64 0.36 6.67 5.51
N CYS A 65 1.21 7.59 5.03
CA CYS A 65 2.25 8.20 5.84
C CYS A 65 2.35 9.72 5.67
N THR A 66 2.79 10.43 6.71
CA THR A 66 2.83 11.91 6.73
C THR A 66 4.22 12.49 6.97
N SER A 67 5.16 11.63 7.38
CA SER A 67 6.58 11.93 7.57
C SER A 67 7.43 11.04 6.67
N SER A 68 8.64 11.48 6.32
CA SER A 68 9.61 10.73 5.51
C SER A 68 10.71 10.06 6.33
N THR A 69 10.73 10.21 7.65
CA THR A 69 11.84 9.76 8.50
C THR A 69 11.66 8.31 8.96
N ASP A 70 12.70 7.49 8.70
CA ASP A 70 13.03 6.18 9.29
C ASP A 70 11.84 5.30 9.71
N PHE A 71 10.90 5.08 8.79
CA PHE A 71 9.88 4.08 9.01
C PHE A 71 10.49 2.68 9.01
N GLN A 72 10.29 1.97 10.11
CA GLN A 72 10.57 0.55 10.23
C GLN A 72 9.26 -0.14 10.56
N GLY A 73 8.72 -0.87 9.59
CA GLY A 73 7.49 -1.61 9.74
C GLY A 73 7.31 -2.63 8.63
N CYS A 74 6.14 -3.24 8.62
CA CYS A 74 5.77 -4.25 7.63
C CYS A 74 4.81 -3.65 6.61
N SER A 75 4.77 -4.27 5.43
CA SER A 75 3.65 -4.07 4.49
C SER A 75 2.34 -4.54 5.14
N VAL A 76 1.20 -4.08 4.62
CA VAL A 76 -0.14 -4.36 5.18
C VAL A 76 -0.46 -5.87 5.25
N ASP A 77 0.11 -6.64 4.33
CA ASP A 77 0.02 -8.10 4.23
C ASP A 77 1.12 -8.84 5.00
N ALA A 78 2.04 -8.11 5.66
CA ALA A 78 3.15 -8.63 6.46
C ALA A 78 4.14 -9.54 5.70
N THR A 79 4.19 -9.41 4.37
CA THR A 79 5.08 -10.21 3.50
C THR A 79 6.43 -9.56 3.27
N SER A 80 6.56 -8.26 3.58
CA SER A 80 7.79 -7.52 3.38
C SER A 80 8.00 -6.43 4.43
N ARG A 81 9.24 -6.03 4.62
CA ARG A 81 9.58 -4.74 5.24
C ARG A 81 9.08 -3.62 4.35
N ALA A 82 8.52 -2.59 4.96
CA ALA A 82 7.97 -1.45 4.24
C ALA A 82 8.69 -0.14 4.55
N VAL A 83 8.57 0.79 3.62
CA VAL A 83 9.06 2.17 3.69
C VAL A 83 7.94 3.12 3.31
N TYR A 84 8.13 4.40 3.63
CA TYR A 84 7.23 5.45 3.22
C TYR A 84 7.55 5.94 1.80
N SER A 85 6.52 6.04 0.95
CA SER A 85 6.65 6.58 -0.41
C SER A 85 6.48 8.11 -0.47
N LEU A 86 6.52 8.80 0.68
CA LEU A 86 6.36 10.24 0.77
C LEU A 86 7.54 10.95 0.11
N ASN A 87 7.23 11.91 -0.76
CA ASN A 87 8.14 12.72 -1.52
C ASN A 87 7.76 14.20 -1.38
N THR A 88 8.76 15.08 -1.37
CA THR A 88 8.58 16.54 -1.23
C THR A 88 9.13 17.33 -2.42
N LYS A 89 9.73 16.65 -3.41
CA LYS A 89 10.52 17.26 -4.50
C LYS A 89 10.00 16.95 -5.91
N SER A 90 9.12 15.96 -6.04
CA SER A 90 8.83 15.30 -7.32
C SER A 90 8.10 16.17 -8.33
N GLN A 91 7.12 16.98 -7.92
CA GLN A 91 6.39 17.96 -8.75
C GLN A 91 5.28 18.63 -7.94
N THR A 92 4.67 19.70 -8.49
CA THR A 92 3.42 20.25 -7.94
C THR A 92 2.29 19.26 -8.20
N ILE A 93 1.62 18.82 -7.14
CA ILE A 93 0.49 17.88 -7.19
C ILE A 93 -0.79 18.65 -7.56
N PRO A 94 -1.71 18.10 -8.39
CA PRO A 94 -2.99 18.74 -8.69
C PRO A 94 -3.80 19.05 -7.42
N THR A 95 -4.56 20.15 -7.42
CA THR A 95 -5.21 20.70 -6.22
C THR A 95 -6.14 19.70 -5.52
N GLU A 96 -6.85 18.87 -6.28
CA GLU A 96 -7.72 17.82 -5.78
C GLU A 96 -6.95 16.77 -4.94
N TYR A 97 -5.70 16.50 -5.30
CA TYR A 97 -4.81 15.51 -4.67
C TYR A 97 -3.79 16.14 -3.70
N GLN A 98 -3.93 17.41 -3.36
CA GLN A 98 -3.10 18.04 -2.34
C GLN A 98 -3.61 17.65 -0.94
N TYR A 99 -2.70 17.11 -0.13
CA TYR A 99 -2.98 16.56 1.19
C TYR A 99 -2.40 17.40 2.34
N PHE A 100 -1.37 18.21 2.06
CA PHE A 100 -0.63 18.98 3.05
C PHE A 100 -0.78 20.48 2.76
N PRO A 101 -1.54 21.23 3.58
CA PRO A 101 -1.72 22.66 3.40
C PRO A 101 -0.38 23.41 3.38
N GLY A 102 -0.25 24.37 2.47
CA GLY A 102 0.96 25.16 2.30
C GLY A 102 2.14 24.42 1.65
N ASN A 103 2.00 23.13 1.31
CA ASN A 103 3.04 22.37 0.61
C ASN A 103 2.47 21.55 -0.55
N PRO A 104 2.24 22.17 -1.73
CA PRO A 104 1.61 21.53 -2.87
C PRO A 104 2.48 20.46 -3.55
N ARG A 105 3.73 20.26 -3.08
CA ARG A 105 4.66 19.24 -3.59
C ARG A 105 4.85 18.06 -2.65
N LYS A 106 4.25 18.10 -1.46
CA LYS A 106 4.34 17.04 -0.45
C LYS A 106 3.23 16.02 -0.69
N GLY A 107 3.61 14.76 -0.91
CA GLY A 107 2.69 13.66 -1.17
C GLY A 107 3.43 12.43 -1.69
N GLY A 108 2.73 11.46 -2.23
CA GLY A 108 3.30 10.35 -2.99
C GLY A 108 3.65 10.76 -4.43
N THR A 109 4.39 9.90 -5.13
CA THR A 109 4.72 10.08 -6.56
C THR A 109 3.83 9.25 -7.50
N ASN A 110 3.08 8.30 -6.95
CA ASN A 110 2.25 7.38 -7.73
C ASN A 110 0.92 8.04 -8.10
N THR A 111 0.72 8.28 -9.39
CA THR A 111 -0.50 8.89 -9.94
C THR A 111 -1.70 7.96 -9.86
N PHE A 112 -1.50 6.63 -9.84
CA PHE A 112 -2.58 5.66 -9.69
C PHE A 112 -3.08 5.51 -8.26
N ALA A 113 -2.30 6.00 -7.30
CA ALA A 113 -2.69 6.07 -5.90
C ALA A 113 -3.10 7.49 -5.52
N ASP A 114 -3.54 8.32 -6.48
CA ASP A 114 -3.97 9.69 -6.26
C ASP A 114 -2.93 10.55 -5.53
N TYR A 115 -1.63 10.29 -5.76
CA TYR A 115 -0.52 10.93 -5.03
C TYR A 115 -0.58 10.71 -3.51
N CYS A 116 -1.29 9.70 -3.02
CA CYS A 116 -1.26 9.35 -1.62
C CYS A 116 0.15 8.85 -1.23
N PRO A 117 0.74 9.39 -0.16
CA PRO A 117 1.96 8.85 0.40
C PRO A 117 1.65 7.52 1.10
N LEU A 118 2.19 6.43 0.57
CA LEU A 118 1.86 5.06 0.95
C LEU A 118 2.91 4.46 1.89
N VAL A 119 2.49 3.45 2.65
CA VAL A 119 3.35 2.44 3.26
C VAL A 119 3.54 1.32 2.25
N VAL A 120 4.75 1.18 1.68
CA VAL A 120 5.02 0.27 0.57
C VAL A 120 6.14 -0.71 0.90
N GLY A 121 5.92 -1.98 0.57
CA GLY A 121 6.99 -2.98 0.53
C GLY A 121 8.03 -2.65 -0.54
N TYR A 122 9.28 -3.05 -0.31
CA TYR A 122 10.37 -2.92 -1.29
C TYR A 122 11.08 -4.26 -1.44
N THR A 123 11.73 -4.50 -2.58
CA THR A 123 12.21 -5.85 -2.96
C THR A 123 13.28 -6.40 -2.03
N ALA A 124 14.21 -5.58 -1.54
CA ALA A 124 15.21 -6.01 -0.56
C ALA A 124 14.61 -6.20 0.86
N GLY A 125 13.32 -5.97 1.02
CA GLY A 125 12.55 -6.19 2.24
C GLY A 125 11.61 -7.39 2.17
N ASP A 126 11.50 -8.06 1.03
CA ASP A 126 10.61 -9.22 0.83
C ASP A 126 11.05 -10.41 1.70
N CYS A 127 10.16 -10.87 2.59
CA CYS A 127 10.43 -11.94 3.56
C CYS A 127 10.34 -13.34 2.96
N SER A 128 9.84 -13.50 1.73
CA SER A 128 9.79 -14.77 1.01
C SER A 128 11.12 -15.11 0.32
N LEU A 129 11.95 -14.10 0.07
CA LEU A 129 13.28 -14.27 -0.52
C LEU A 129 14.31 -14.57 0.56
N SER A 130 14.89 -15.77 0.51
CA SER A 130 15.91 -16.19 1.48
C SER A 130 17.14 -15.27 1.53
N ALA A 131 17.46 -14.61 0.42
CA ALA A 131 18.57 -13.65 0.33
C ALA A 131 18.34 -12.37 1.18
N ASN A 132 17.08 -12.06 1.52
CA ASN A 132 16.73 -10.90 2.34
C ASN A 132 16.68 -11.24 3.84
N LEU A 133 16.83 -12.50 4.22
CA LEU A 133 16.79 -12.93 5.61
C LEU A 133 18.00 -12.35 6.36
N LEU A 134 17.73 -11.54 7.39
CA LEU A 134 18.74 -11.09 8.32
C LEU A 134 19.08 -12.23 9.28
N GLN A 135 20.33 -12.66 9.27
CA GLN A 135 20.83 -13.64 10.24
C GLN A 135 21.00 -12.95 11.59
N LEU A 136 20.12 -13.27 12.55
CA LEU A 136 20.23 -12.75 13.92
C LEU A 136 21.24 -13.61 14.71
N GLY A 137 22.53 -13.26 14.58
CA GLY A 137 23.64 -13.96 15.26
C GLY A 137 24.01 -15.30 14.64
N GLU A 138 24.62 -16.19 15.43
CA GLU A 138 25.08 -17.53 14.98
C GLU A 138 23.99 -18.61 15.02
N THR A 139 22.72 -18.23 15.15
CA THR A 139 21.63 -19.22 15.22
C THR A 139 21.06 -19.53 13.84
N ASN A 140 20.93 -20.82 13.52
CA ASN A 140 20.27 -21.31 12.29
C ASN A 140 18.74 -21.26 12.38
N VAL A 141 18.18 -20.47 13.31
CA VAL A 141 16.73 -20.36 13.50
C VAL A 141 16.24 -19.22 12.62
N ASN A 142 15.57 -19.58 11.53
CA ASN A 142 14.82 -18.63 10.72
C ASN A 142 13.61 -18.17 11.53
N VAL A 143 13.67 -16.97 12.09
CA VAL A 143 12.48 -16.33 12.69
C VAL A 143 11.61 -15.88 11.53
N ARG A 144 10.45 -16.53 11.38
CA ARG A 144 9.45 -16.27 10.34
C ARG A 144 8.32 -15.41 10.90
#